data_AF-A0A7Y6BRV4-F1
#
_entry.id   AF-A0A7Y6BRV4-F1
#
_cell.length_a   1.000
_cell.length_b   1.000
_cell.length_c   1.000
_cell.angle_alpha   90.00
_cell.angle_beta   90.00
_cell.angle_gamma   90.00
#
_symmetry.space_group_name_H-M   'P 1'
#
loop_
_entity.id
_entity.type
_entity.pdbx_description
1 polymer ?
#
loop_
_entity_poly.entity_id
_entity_poly.type
_entity_poly.pdbx_seq_one_letter_code
_entity_poly.pdbx_strand_id
1 'polypeptide(L)'
;MFKRKREEARKLKQENKQREEFENILSLAREILNTPTDYKYGDTHPIYLLIKSLVNQEFYKNVYRSVSTHDDAKVFTVGINKILPNPGSRSKRTHYISVDEGEKYLYKTSLSHSVSFLTMLERSRVSGQRISEIIQTSGKEVLINLGEDPVLTRPWHIDRLLRAFLCIGENKEYGDWTQDDNHRLELWLPFGVTFVNRGNHSITTGILNNEGQIKLDLDEIYTMENEVFHNISCDGVNYTRVADNSHLAPVTNLALAAVFEIGKLINKNEYQRKIRFKGIDVN
;
A
#
# COMPACT_ATOMS: atom_id res chain seq x y z
N MET A 1 -16.96 -36.40 -12.42
CA MET A 1 -17.76 -35.72 -11.37
C MET A 1 -17.02 -35.63 -10.02
N PHE A 2 -16.42 -36.73 -9.51
CA PHE A 2 -15.71 -36.76 -8.21
C PHE A 2 -14.46 -35.85 -8.13
N LYS A 3 -13.63 -35.79 -9.18
CA LYS A 3 -12.41 -34.96 -9.20
C LYS A 3 -12.72 -33.46 -9.05
N ARG A 4 -13.74 -32.97 -9.76
CA ARG A 4 -14.20 -31.58 -9.72
C ARG A 4 -14.73 -31.17 -8.34
N LYS A 5 -15.56 -32.01 -7.71
CA LYS A 5 -16.04 -31.77 -6.34
C LYS A 5 -14.89 -31.70 -5.33
N ARG A 6 -13.86 -32.53 -5.50
CA ARG A 6 -12.67 -32.52 -4.63
C ARG A 6 -11.82 -31.26 -4.82
N GLU A 7 -11.68 -30.78 -6.05
CA GLU A 7 -10.99 -29.51 -6.36
C GLU A 7 -11.74 -28.30 -5.81
N GLU A 8 -13.07 -28.25 -5.98
CA GLU A 8 -13.94 -27.20 -5.41
C GLU A 8 -13.85 -27.17 -3.89
N ALA A 9 -13.92 -28.33 -3.23
CA ALA A 9 -13.77 -28.43 -1.76
C ALA A 9 -12.38 -27.97 -1.28
N ARG A 10 -11.32 -28.31 -2.01
CA ARG A 10 -9.96 -27.86 -1.69
C ARG A 10 -9.82 -26.35 -1.84
N LYS A 11 -10.36 -25.78 -2.92
CA LYS A 11 -10.36 -24.34 -3.16
C LYS A 11 -11.11 -23.61 -2.04
N LEU A 12 -12.32 -24.05 -1.71
CA LEU A 12 -13.11 -23.45 -0.62
C LEU A 12 -12.37 -23.50 0.73
N LYS A 13 -11.72 -24.62 1.04
CA LYS A 13 -10.90 -24.75 2.26
C LYS A 13 -9.75 -23.74 2.29
N GLN A 14 -9.07 -23.56 1.15
CA GLN A 14 -7.98 -22.59 1.04
C GLN A 14 -8.48 -21.15 1.21
N GLU A 15 -9.58 -20.81 0.55
CA GLU A 15 -10.18 -19.48 0.67
C GLU A 15 -10.66 -19.20 2.09
N ASN A 16 -11.30 -20.15 2.77
CA ASN A 16 -11.72 -19.98 4.16
C ASN A 16 -10.54 -19.74 5.10
N LYS A 17 -9.43 -20.46 4.91
CA LYS A 17 -8.20 -20.22 5.68
C LYS A 17 -7.67 -18.80 5.44
N GLN A 18 -7.69 -18.34 4.19
CA GLN A 18 -7.25 -17.00 3.83
C GLN A 18 -8.15 -15.91 4.44
N ARG A 19 -9.48 -16.12 4.48
CA ARG A 19 -10.42 -15.23 5.18
C ARG A 19 -10.16 -15.17 6.69
N GLU A 20 -9.88 -16.32 7.30
CA GLU A 20 -9.55 -16.39 8.73
C GLU A 20 -8.24 -15.64 9.03
N GLU A 21 -7.19 -15.87 8.25
CA GLU A 21 -5.93 -15.13 8.36
C GLU A 21 -6.15 -13.61 8.19
N PHE A 22 -7.00 -13.22 7.25
CA PHE A 22 -7.37 -11.82 7.01
C PHE A 22 -8.10 -11.19 8.20
N GLU A 23 -9.14 -11.84 8.71
CA GLU A 23 -9.91 -11.33 9.84
C GLU A 23 -9.09 -11.25 11.12
N ASN A 24 -8.12 -12.16 11.32
CA ASN A 24 -7.20 -12.07 12.45
C ASN A 24 -6.35 -10.78 12.40
N ILE A 25 -5.88 -10.39 11.21
CA ILE A 25 -5.16 -9.12 11.00
C ILE A 25 -6.08 -7.93 11.30
N LEU A 26 -7.32 -7.94 10.79
CA LEU A 26 -8.28 -6.86 11.02
C LEU A 26 -8.73 -6.78 12.47
N SER A 27 -8.83 -7.91 13.17
CA SER A 27 -9.13 -7.96 14.59
C SER A 27 -8.04 -7.26 15.41
N LEU A 28 -6.77 -7.57 15.15
CA LEU A 28 -5.63 -6.88 15.77
C LEU A 28 -5.62 -5.39 15.43
N ALA A 29 -5.91 -5.02 14.18
CA ALA A 29 -6.01 -3.62 13.78
C ALA A 29 -7.09 -2.87 14.57
N ARG A 30 -8.27 -3.48 14.75
CA ARG A 30 -9.36 -2.94 15.59
C ARG A 30 -8.93 -2.79 17.05
N GLU A 31 -8.22 -3.78 17.61
CA GLU A 31 -7.69 -3.71 18.98
C GLU A 31 -6.72 -2.54 19.15
N ILE A 32 -5.75 -2.38 18.23
CA ILE A 32 -4.81 -1.25 18.24
C ILE A 32 -5.54 0.09 18.08
N LEU A 33 -6.55 0.14 17.20
CA LEU A 33 -7.36 1.34 16.96
C LEU A 33 -8.33 1.68 18.10
N ASN A 34 -8.61 0.77 19.02
CA ASN A 34 -9.48 1.03 20.18
C ASN A 34 -8.70 1.21 21.47
N THR A 35 -7.45 0.74 21.52
CA THR A 35 -6.58 0.90 22.68
C THR A 35 -6.26 2.39 22.86
N PRO A 36 -6.53 3.00 24.03
CA PRO A 36 -6.10 4.35 24.33
C PRO A 36 -4.57 4.44 24.29
N THR A 37 -4.04 5.51 23.73
CA THR A 37 -2.60 5.67 23.61
C THR A 37 -2.20 7.11 23.90
N ASP A 38 -1.23 7.30 24.79
CA ASP A 38 -0.69 8.63 25.14
C ASP A 38 0.47 9.02 24.20
N TYR A 39 0.26 8.99 22.88
CA TYR A 39 1.35 9.18 21.92
C TYR A 39 2.10 10.50 22.15
N LYS A 40 3.34 10.39 22.67
CA LYS A 40 4.31 11.49 22.81
C LYS A 40 5.46 11.42 21.78
N TYR A 41 5.49 10.39 20.93
CA TYR A 41 6.49 10.21 19.86
C TYR A 41 5.93 10.68 18.51
N GLY A 42 6.37 11.86 18.04
CA GLY A 42 6.41 12.21 16.61
C GLY A 42 5.11 12.06 15.80
N ASP A 43 3.95 12.33 16.39
CA ASP A 43 2.65 12.40 15.69
C ASP A 43 2.31 11.18 14.78
N THR A 44 2.75 9.95 15.08
CA THR A 44 2.42 8.75 14.27
C THR A 44 1.75 7.67 15.10
N HIS A 45 0.55 7.26 14.72
CA HIS A 45 -0.27 6.29 15.45
C HIS A 45 0.31 4.84 15.41
N PRO A 46 0.15 3.98 16.44
CA PRO A 46 0.74 2.63 16.47
C PRO A 46 0.24 1.70 15.37
N ILE A 47 -0.92 1.99 14.81
CA ILE A 47 -1.47 1.21 13.68
C ILE A 47 -0.48 1.09 12.53
N TYR A 48 0.38 2.11 12.35
CA TYR A 48 1.40 2.11 11.32
C TYR A 48 2.53 1.11 11.57
N LEU A 49 2.72 0.61 12.81
CA LEU A 49 3.61 -0.53 13.07
C LEU A 49 3.05 -1.83 12.46
N LEU A 50 1.72 -2.05 12.55
CA LEU A 50 1.07 -3.18 11.90
C LEU A 50 1.14 -3.04 10.38
N ILE A 51 0.85 -1.86 9.84
CA ILE A 51 0.94 -1.59 8.40
C ILE A 51 2.38 -1.79 7.91
N LYS A 52 3.37 -1.28 8.64
CA LYS A 52 4.80 -1.50 8.35
C LYS A 52 5.13 -2.98 8.30
N SER A 53 4.66 -3.78 9.25
CA SER A 53 4.89 -5.23 9.26
C SER A 53 4.36 -5.90 7.99
N LEU A 54 3.12 -5.56 7.59
CA LEU A 54 2.49 -6.07 6.37
C LEU A 54 3.24 -5.63 5.10
N VAL A 55 3.66 -4.37 5.04
CA VAL A 55 4.45 -3.81 3.93
C VAL A 55 5.83 -4.48 3.85
N ASN A 56 6.51 -4.66 4.98
CA ASN A 56 7.82 -5.27 5.06
C ASN A 56 7.81 -6.71 4.56
N GLN A 57 6.76 -7.48 4.83
CA GLN A 57 6.62 -8.83 4.27
C GLN A 57 6.69 -8.82 2.74
N GLU A 58 6.07 -7.85 2.09
CA GLU A 58 6.08 -7.73 0.63
C GLU A 58 7.36 -7.11 0.09
N PHE A 59 7.93 -6.13 0.79
CA PHE A 59 9.25 -5.58 0.48
C PHE A 59 10.32 -6.69 0.48
N TYR A 60 10.44 -7.47 1.55
CA TYR A 60 11.45 -8.52 1.65
C TYR A 60 11.22 -9.65 0.64
N LYS A 61 9.97 -9.99 0.32
CA LYS A 61 9.67 -10.89 -0.81
C LYS A 61 10.17 -10.33 -2.13
N ASN A 62 10.07 -9.01 -2.35
CA ASN A 62 10.55 -8.38 -3.58
C ASN A 62 12.08 -8.36 -3.66
N VAL A 63 12.76 -8.03 -2.56
CA VAL A 63 14.22 -8.11 -2.44
C VAL A 63 14.69 -9.54 -2.70
N TYR A 64 14.08 -10.52 -2.05
CA TYR A 64 14.41 -11.94 -2.25
C TYR A 64 14.22 -12.37 -3.70
N ARG A 65 13.15 -11.95 -4.38
CA ARG A 65 12.96 -12.25 -5.81
C ARG A 65 14.05 -11.64 -6.68
N SER A 66 14.46 -10.40 -6.41
CA SER A 66 15.56 -9.75 -7.11
C SER A 66 16.86 -10.57 -7.00
N VAL A 67 17.22 -10.93 -5.77
CA VAL A 67 18.45 -11.68 -5.48
C VAL A 67 18.40 -13.12 -5.97
N SER A 68 17.26 -13.81 -5.84
CA SER A 68 17.16 -15.24 -6.17
C SER A 68 16.97 -15.50 -7.66
N THR A 69 16.23 -14.65 -8.37
CA THR A 69 15.82 -14.96 -9.74
C THR A 69 16.76 -14.44 -10.81
N HIS A 70 17.55 -13.39 -10.50
CA HIS A 70 18.40 -12.69 -11.47
C HIS A 70 17.64 -12.28 -12.75
N ASP A 71 16.33 -12.04 -12.61
CA ASP A 71 15.41 -11.74 -13.70
C ASP A 71 14.50 -10.58 -13.26
N ASP A 72 14.80 -9.40 -13.80
CA ASP A 72 14.10 -8.16 -13.53
C ASP A 72 12.57 -8.28 -13.72
N ALA A 73 12.12 -9.15 -14.63
CA ALA A 73 10.70 -9.36 -14.91
C ALA A 73 9.96 -10.11 -13.80
N LYS A 74 10.67 -10.82 -12.92
CA LYS A 74 10.09 -11.56 -11.78
C LYS A 74 9.99 -10.71 -10.51
N VAL A 75 10.65 -9.56 -10.46
CA VAL A 75 10.52 -8.56 -9.38
C VAL A 75 9.21 -7.79 -9.58
N PHE A 76 8.29 -7.91 -8.62
CA PHE A 76 6.94 -7.37 -8.81
C PHE A 76 6.93 -5.84 -8.74
N THR A 77 6.09 -5.23 -9.57
CA THR A 77 5.91 -3.77 -9.57
C THR A 77 5.16 -3.32 -8.33
N VAL A 78 5.67 -2.27 -7.67
CA VAL A 78 5.01 -1.63 -6.53
C VAL A 78 4.13 -0.50 -7.03
N GLY A 79 3.07 -0.17 -6.29
CA GLY A 79 2.14 0.91 -6.62
C GLY A 79 0.78 0.71 -5.94
N ILE A 80 -0.03 1.77 -5.94
CA ILE A 80 -1.33 1.78 -5.26
C ILE A 80 -2.31 0.70 -5.75
N ASN A 81 -2.18 0.26 -7.01
CA ASN A 81 -2.93 -0.86 -7.59
C ASN A 81 -2.60 -2.23 -6.97
N LYS A 82 -1.69 -2.29 -5.99
CA LYS A 82 -1.44 -3.47 -5.17
C LYS A 82 -2.24 -3.48 -3.87
N ILE A 83 -2.68 -2.31 -3.40
CA ILE A 83 -3.58 -2.15 -2.26
C ILE A 83 -5.05 -2.13 -2.75
N LEU A 84 -5.29 -1.46 -3.88
CA LEU A 84 -6.62 -1.34 -4.49
C LEU A 84 -6.85 -2.32 -5.64
N PRO A 85 -8.10 -2.77 -5.88
CA PRO A 85 -8.43 -3.56 -7.05
C PRO A 85 -8.26 -2.72 -8.31
N ASN A 86 -7.49 -3.23 -9.28
CA ASN A 86 -7.41 -2.66 -10.61
C ASN A 86 -8.13 -3.58 -11.61
N PRO A 87 -9.39 -3.29 -11.95
CA PRO A 87 -10.17 -4.11 -12.88
C PRO A 87 -9.63 -4.08 -14.33
N GLY A 88 -8.68 -3.19 -14.66
CA GLY A 88 -8.23 -2.93 -16.03
C GLY A 88 -6.86 -3.49 -16.42
N SER A 89 -6.14 -4.20 -15.54
CA SER A 89 -4.82 -4.75 -15.91
C SER A 89 -4.97 -6.06 -16.70
N ARG A 90 -4.82 -5.99 -18.03
CA ARG A 90 -4.77 -7.15 -18.94
C ARG A 90 -3.68 -8.15 -18.50
N SER A 91 -4.05 -9.16 -17.71
CA SER A 91 -3.27 -10.41 -17.58
C SER A 91 -3.65 -11.35 -18.74
N LYS A 92 -2.70 -11.62 -19.64
CA LYS A 92 -2.87 -12.55 -20.77
C LYS A 92 -3.03 -14.04 -20.38
N ARG A 93 -3.09 -14.40 -19.09
CA ARG A 93 -2.95 -15.82 -18.68
C ARG A 93 -3.87 -16.34 -17.59
N THR A 94 -4.95 -15.64 -17.29
CA THR A 94 -5.93 -16.13 -16.31
C THR A 94 -7.32 -15.94 -16.86
N HIS A 95 -8.06 -17.04 -16.97
CA HIS A 95 -9.50 -17.07 -17.24
C HIS A 95 -10.27 -16.41 -16.08
N TYR A 96 -10.03 -15.12 -15.84
CA TYR A 96 -10.95 -14.30 -15.08
C TYR A 96 -12.08 -13.95 -16.03
N ILE A 97 -13.26 -14.35 -15.60
CA ILE A 97 -14.54 -14.08 -16.24
C ILE A 97 -14.51 -12.63 -16.69
N SER A 98 -14.76 -12.44 -17.98
CA SER A 98 -14.99 -11.15 -18.60
C SER A 98 -15.82 -10.31 -17.64
N VAL A 99 -15.25 -9.18 -17.22
CA VAL A 99 -16.07 -8.02 -16.89
C VAL A 99 -17.05 -7.92 -18.05
N ASP A 100 -18.35 -8.07 -17.79
CA ASP A 100 -19.37 -7.78 -18.80
C ASP A 100 -18.93 -6.50 -19.50
N GLU A 101 -18.97 -6.49 -20.84
CA GLU A 101 -18.42 -5.45 -21.70
C GLU A 101 -18.98 -4.02 -21.44
N GLY A 102 -19.75 -3.80 -20.36
CA GLY A 102 -20.45 -2.57 -20.02
C GLY A 102 -19.88 -1.69 -18.89
N GLU A 103 -19.11 -2.16 -17.91
CA GLU A 103 -18.88 -1.33 -16.70
C GLU A 103 -17.38 -1.09 -16.39
N LYS A 104 -16.75 -0.17 -17.13
CA LYS A 104 -15.34 0.32 -16.99
C LYS A 104 -15.08 1.16 -15.72
N TYR A 105 -15.74 0.89 -14.60
CA TYR A 105 -15.59 1.71 -13.40
C TYR A 105 -15.22 0.90 -12.17
N LEU A 106 -14.57 1.59 -11.23
CA LEU A 106 -14.17 1.08 -9.94
C LEU A 106 -15.35 1.11 -8.96
N TYR A 107 -15.98 2.27 -8.78
CA TYR A 107 -17.18 2.46 -7.96
C TYR A 107 -18.15 3.48 -8.57
N LYS A 108 -19.36 3.58 -8.00
CA LYS A 108 -20.32 4.66 -8.28
C LYS A 108 -20.35 5.64 -7.12
N THR A 109 -20.43 6.94 -7.41
CA THR A 109 -20.62 7.97 -6.37
C THR A 109 -22.02 7.88 -5.76
N SER A 110 -22.27 8.65 -4.69
CA SER A 110 -23.63 8.80 -4.13
C SER A 110 -24.67 9.29 -5.14
N LEU A 111 -24.23 10.00 -6.20
CA LEU A 111 -25.06 10.46 -7.32
C LEU A 111 -25.11 9.45 -8.47
N SER A 112 -24.70 8.20 -8.24
CA SER A 112 -24.65 7.12 -9.23
C SER A 112 -23.71 7.36 -10.42
N HIS A 113 -22.76 8.30 -10.31
CA HIS A 113 -21.76 8.50 -11.35
C HIS A 113 -20.66 7.45 -11.26
N SER A 114 -20.37 6.79 -12.38
CA SER A 114 -19.31 5.81 -12.49
C SER A 114 -17.93 6.47 -12.42
N VAL A 115 -17.08 6.02 -11.50
CA VAL A 115 -15.70 6.51 -11.30
C VAL A 115 -14.70 5.43 -11.70
N SER A 116 -13.83 5.74 -12.66
CA SER A 116 -12.76 4.82 -13.08
C SER A 116 -11.58 4.83 -12.09
N PHE A 117 -10.67 3.85 -12.21
CA PHE A 117 -9.44 3.86 -11.41
C PHE A 117 -8.59 5.12 -11.67
N LEU A 118 -8.46 5.55 -12.92
CA LEU A 118 -7.71 6.76 -13.28
C LEU A 118 -8.34 8.02 -12.70
N THR A 119 -9.66 8.14 -12.80
CA THR A 119 -10.40 9.26 -12.21
C THR A 119 -10.22 9.30 -10.69
N MET A 120 -10.24 8.15 -10.02
CA MET A 120 -9.96 8.06 -8.59
C MET A 120 -8.52 8.53 -8.26
N LEU A 121 -7.52 8.10 -9.04
CA LEU A 121 -6.13 8.55 -8.85
C LEU A 121 -5.99 10.07 -8.96
N GLU A 122 -6.62 10.67 -9.98
CA GLU A 122 -6.60 12.13 -10.19
C GLU A 122 -7.19 12.86 -8.99
N ARG A 123 -8.34 12.40 -8.50
CA ARG A 123 -8.97 13.03 -7.33
C ARG A 123 -8.17 12.83 -6.04
N SER A 124 -7.54 11.67 -5.87
CA SER A 124 -6.62 11.42 -4.75
C SER A 124 -5.42 12.35 -4.77
N ARG A 125 -4.88 12.66 -5.95
CA ARG A 125 -3.80 13.64 -6.11
C ARG A 125 -4.25 15.05 -5.75
N VAL A 126 -5.40 15.50 -6.26
CA VAL A 126 -5.95 16.84 -5.95
C VAL A 126 -6.22 16.98 -4.44
N SER A 127 -6.75 15.93 -3.82
CA SER A 127 -7.01 15.93 -2.38
C SER A 127 -5.71 15.93 -1.56
N GLY A 128 -4.66 15.25 -2.03
CA GLY A 128 -3.33 15.30 -1.43
C GLY A 128 -2.62 16.64 -1.59
N GLN A 129 -2.84 17.38 -2.68
CA GLN A 129 -2.33 18.75 -2.85
C GLN A 129 -2.85 19.68 -1.75
N ARG A 130 -4.12 19.54 -1.35
CA ARG A 130 -4.70 20.33 -0.24
C ARG A 130 -4.01 20.05 1.09
N ILE A 131 -3.70 18.78 1.38
CA ILE A 131 -2.92 18.41 2.57
C ILE A 131 -1.52 19.03 2.51
N SER A 132 -0.95 19.05 1.32
CA SER A 132 0.40 19.58 1.08
C SER A 132 0.49 21.09 1.27
N GLU A 133 -0.54 21.83 0.87
CA GLU A 133 -0.69 23.27 1.17
C GLU A 133 -0.76 23.53 2.68
N ILE A 134 -1.49 22.68 3.44
CA ILE A 134 -1.57 22.78 4.90
C ILE A 134 -0.19 22.52 5.53
N ILE A 135 0.52 21.49 5.07
CA ILE A 135 1.88 21.19 5.54
C ILE A 135 2.82 22.37 5.26
N GLN A 136 2.79 22.90 4.03
CA GLN A 136 3.63 24.02 3.62
C GLN A 136 3.36 25.29 4.43
N THR A 137 2.09 25.65 4.63
CA THR A 137 1.71 26.83 5.43
C THR A 137 2.06 26.69 6.91
N SER A 138 2.09 25.46 7.43
CA SER A 138 2.55 25.18 8.79
C SER A 138 4.07 25.19 8.97
N GLY A 139 4.84 25.26 7.87
CA GLY A 139 6.31 25.17 7.89
C GLY A 139 6.84 23.78 8.29
N LYS A 140 5.99 22.75 8.28
CA LYS A 140 6.36 21.38 8.61
C LYS A 140 6.95 20.67 7.39
N GLU A 141 7.76 19.65 7.66
CA GLU A 141 8.29 18.73 6.66
C GLU A 141 7.76 17.32 6.92
N VAL A 142 7.54 16.55 5.85
CA VAL A 142 7.21 15.13 5.94
C VAL A 142 8.47 14.34 5.62
N LEU A 143 9.07 13.76 6.66
CA LEU A 143 10.30 12.98 6.56
C LEU A 143 9.97 11.49 6.65
N ILE A 144 10.24 10.73 5.60
CA ILE A 144 10.10 9.27 5.57
C ILE A 144 11.43 8.64 6.00
N ASN A 145 11.43 7.96 7.14
CA ASN A 145 12.59 7.30 7.71
C ASN A 145 12.74 5.89 7.08
N LEU A 146 13.84 5.67 6.37
CA LEU A 146 14.11 4.42 5.68
C LEU A 146 14.46 3.33 6.70
N GLY A 147 13.60 2.34 6.84
CA GLY A 147 13.71 1.28 7.84
C GLY A 147 12.70 1.41 8.99
N GLU A 148 12.18 2.62 9.24
CA GLU A 148 11.16 2.86 10.26
C GLU A 148 9.74 2.94 9.70
N ASP A 149 9.56 3.60 8.56
CA ASP A 149 8.24 3.84 7.96
C ASP A 149 7.86 2.76 6.92
N PRO A 150 6.56 2.58 6.61
CA PRO A 150 6.11 1.63 5.59
C PRO A 150 6.51 2.08 4.17
N VAL A 151 7.58 1.52 3.62
CA VAL A 151 8.08 1.85 2.27
C VAL A 151 8.10 0.61 1.38
N LEU A 152 7.53 0.71 0.18
CA LEU A 152 7.58 -0.33 -0.86
C LEU A 152 8.43 0.12 -2.04
N THR A 153 9.43 -0.70 -2.36
CA THR A 153 10.34 -0.46 -3.48
C THR A 153 10.53 -1.73 -4.31
N ARG A 154 10.98 -1.53 -5.56
CA ARG A 154 11.27 -2.56 -6.55
C ARG A 154 12.75 -2.51 -6.92
N PRO A 155 13.66 -3.18 -6.21
CA PRO A 155 15.05 -3.28 -6.64
C PRO A 155 15.17 -4.29 -7.79
N TRP A 156 14.91 -3.89 -9.04
CA TRP A 156 14.73 -4.86 -10.13
C TRP A 156 16.01 -5.51 -10.66
N HIS A 157 17.15 -4.80 -10.58
CA HIS A 157 18.43 -5.26 -11.12
C HIS A 157 19.42 -5.63 -10.01
N ILE A 158 19.86 -6.89 -9.97
CA ILE A 158 20.67 -7.41 -8.86
C ILE A 158 22.04 -6.73 -8.72
N ASP A 159 22.79 -6.54 -9.81
CA ASP A 159 24.12 -5.91 -9.70
C ASP A 159 24.05 -4.48 -9.18
N ARG A 160 23.00 -3.74 -9.55
CA ARG A 160 22.73 -2.39 -9.04
C ARG A 160 22.33 -2.41 -7.57
N LEU A 161 21.57 -3.42 -7.14
CA LEU A 161 21.23 -3.61 -5.73
C LEU A 161 22.47 -3.93 -4.91
N LEU A 162 23.28 -4.91 -5.35
CA LEU A 162 24.50 -5.31 -4.66
C LEU A 162 25.50 -4.17 -4.58
N ARG A 163 25.73 -3.44 -5.68
CA ARG A 163 26.60 -2.26 -5.68
C ARG A 163 26.08 -1.20 -4.71
N ALA A 164 24.79 -0.88 -4.75
CA ALA A 164 24.21 0.07 -3.81
C ALA A 164 24.42 -0.38 -2.35
N PHE A 165 24.12 -1.65 -2.06
CA PHE A 165 24.25 -2.22 -0.72
C PHE A 165 25.69 -2.27 -0.21
N LEU A 166 26.67 -2.56 -1.08
CA LEU A 166 28.08 -2.63 -0.71
C LEU A 166 28.72 -1.24 -0.56
N CYS A 167 28.28 -0.24 -1.33
CA CYS A 167 28.92 1.06 -1.37
C CYS A 167 28.22 2.15 -0.55
N ILE A 168 26.92 2.06 -0.29
CA ILE A 168 26.14 3.10 0.41
C ILE A 168 25.85 2.70 1.86
N GLY A 169 26.13 3.61 2.78
CA GLY A 169 25.85 3.51 4.20
C GLY A 169 27.07 3.76 5.08
N GLU A 170 26.84 3.76 6.39
CA GLU A 170 27.88 4.05 7.38
C GLU A 170 29.14 3.19 7.13
N ASN A 171 30.31 3.84 7.10
CA ASN A 171 31.63 3.22 6.87
C ASN A 171 31.82 2.53 5.50
N LYS A 172 31.04 2.89 4.47
CA LYS A 172 31.21 2.37 3.09
C LYS A 172 31.76 3.42 2.12
N GLU A 173 32.18 2.98 0.94
CA GLU A 173 32.90 3.78 -0.07
C GLU A 173 32.18 5.08 -0.45
N TYR A 174 30.85 5.07 -0.57
CA TYR A 174 30.04 6.24 -0.94
C TYR A 174 29.53 7.04 0.27
N GLY A 175 29.91 6.63 1.49
CA GLY A 175 29.50 7.26 2.74
C GLY A 175 28.05 7.02 3.11
N ASP A 176 27.59 7.80 4.08
CA ASP A 176 26.24 7.72 4.65
C ASP A 176 25.15 7.87 3.58
N TRP A 177 24.01 7.22 3.81
CA TRP A 177 22.87 7.35 2.94
C TRP A 177 22.35 8.79 2.92
N THR A 178 22.22 9.38 1.73
CA THR A 178 21.71 10.74 1.54
C THR A 178 20.70 10.80 0.41
N GLN A 179 19.70 11.67 0.56
CA GLN A 179 18.72 11.96 -0.50
C GLN A 179 19.39 12.78 -1.61
N ASP A 180 19.03 12.47 -2.85
CA ASP A 180 19.46 13.15 -4.08
C ASP A 180 18.29 13.26 -5.08
N ASP A 181 18.51 13.94 -6.21
CA ASP A 181 17.49 14.20 -7.25
C ASP A 181 16.96 12.95 -7.98
N ASN A 182 17.57 11.78 -7.75
CA ASN A 182 17.09 10.51 -8.29
C ASN A 182 16.05 9.85 -7.38
N HIS A 183 15.78 10.37 -6.18
CA HIS A 183 14.78 9.82 -5.28
C HIS A 183 13.41 10.46 -5.54
N ARG A 184 12.43 9.63 -5.96
CA ARG A 184 11.03 10.04 -6.14
C ARG A 184 10.11 8.99 -5.52
N LEU A 185 9.17 9.44 -4.70
CA LEU A 185 8.31 8.57 -3.91
C LEU A 185 6.91 9.18 -3.81
N GLU A 186 5.88 8.33 -3.74
CA GLU A 186 4.49 8.72 -3.52
C GLU A 186 4.02 8.24 -2.15
N LEU A 187 3.54 9.16 -1.30
CA LEU A 187 2.91 8.81 -0.03
C LEU A 187 1.39 8.69 -0.19
N TRP A 188 0.82 7.54 0.18
CA TRP A 188 -0.62 7.31 0.14
C TRP A 188 -1.23 7.26 1.55
N LEU A 189 -2.07 8.24 1.86
CA LEU A 189 -2.86 8.32 3.09
C LEU A 189 -4.29 7.79 2.86
N PRO A 190 -4.97 7.19 3.87
CA PRO A 190 -4.52 6.98 5.25
C PRO A 190 -3.63 5.74 5.43
N PHE A 191 -3.19 5.09 4.36
CA PHE A 191 -2.38 3.87 4.48
C PHE A 191 -1.00 4.14 5.08
N GLY A 192 -0.45 5.35 4.95
CA GLY A 192 0.90 5.68 5.40
C GLY A 192 1.95 4.84 4.68
N VAL A 193 1.64 4.38 3.46
CA VAL A 193 2.53 3.57 2.63
C VAL A 193 3.15 4.46 1.57
N THR A 194 4.48 4.44 1.51
CA THR A 194 5.27 5.19 0.53
C THR A 194 5.73 4.26 -0.58
N PHE A 195 5.35 4.54 -1.83
CA PHE A 195 5.78 3.79 -3.01
C PHE A 195 6.96 4.48 -3.68
N VAL A 196 8.00 3.72 -4.02
CA VAL A 196 9.20 4.27 -4.66
C VAL A 196 9.10 4.23 -6.17
N ASN A 197 9.16 5.41 -6.81
CA ASN A 197 9.15 5.58 -8.26
C ASN A 197 10.57 5.63 -8.83
N ARG A 198 11.50 6.32 -8.17
CA ARG A 198 12.93 6.40 -8.56
C ARG A 198 13.84 6.27 -7.34
N GLY A 199 15.08 5.83 -7.57
CA GLY A 199 16.03 5.54 -6.48
C GLY A 199 15.81 4.18 -5.81
N ASN A 200 15.15 3.23 -6.49
CA ASN A 200 14.76 1.95 -5.89
C ASN A 200 15.92 1.17 -5.23
N HIS A 201 17.10 1.13 -5.84
CA HIS A 201 18.25 0.39 -5.30
C HIS A 201 18.90 1.06 -4.08
N SER A 202 19.11 2.38 -4.13
CA SER A 202 19.64 3.16 -3.01
C SER A 202 18.65 3.20 -1.85
N ILE A 203 17.36 3.39 -2.11
CA ILE A 203 16.31 3.36 -1.07
C ILE A 203 16.20 1.98 -0.44
N THR A 204 16.26 0.91 -1.24
CA THR A 204 16.31 -0.47 -0.70
C THR A 204 17.49 -0.62 0.28
N THR A 205 18.66 -0.08 -0.07
CA THR A 205 19.84 -0.13 0.81
C THR A 205 19.60 0.63 2.11
N GLY A 206 19.05 1.84 2.06
CA GLY A 206 18.69 2.62 3.26
C GLY A 206 17.72 1.85 4.18
N ILE A 207 16.69 1.22 3.61
CA ILE A 207 15.74 0.39 4.38
C ILE A 207 16.45 -0.80 5.05
N LEU A 208 17.30 -1.52 4.32
CA LEU A 208 18.01 -2.71 4.83
C LEU A 208 19.03 -2.37 5.92
N ASN A 209 19.69 -1.21 5.81
CA ASN A 209 20.63 -0.71 6.80
C ASN A 209 19.94 0.03 7.96
N ASN A 210 18.62 0.26 7.87
CA ASN A 210 17.86 1.11 8.80
C ASN A 210 18.50 2.50 8.94
N GLU A 211 18.86 3.10 7.82
CA GLU A 211 19.56 4.38 7.72
C GLU A 211 18.92 5.27 6.66
N GLY A 212 19.00 6.58 6.88
CA GLY A 212 18.54 7.58 5.92
C GLY A 212 17.09 8.01 6.12
N GLN A 213 16.83 9.23 5.66
CA GLN A 213 15.53 9.86 5.71
C GLN A 213 15.29 10.60 4.40
N ILE A 214 14.04 10.64 3.97
CA ILE A 214 13.64 11.27 2.73
C ILE A 214 12.63 12.35 3.03
N LYS A 215 12.95 13.58 2.66
CA LYS A 215 11.98 14.65 2.57
C LYS A 215 11.10 14.42 1.35
N LEU A 216 9.81 14.22 1.58
CA LEU A 216 8.82 14.07 0.52
C LEU A 216 8.65 15.38 -0.26
N ASP A 217 8.57 15.26 -1.57
CA ASP A 217 8.05 16.33 -2.40
C ASP A 217 6.55 16.44 -2.14
N LEU A 218 6.10 17.68 -1.92
CA LEU A 218 4.72 17.97 -1.54
C LEU A 218 3.71 17.63 -2.66
N ASP A 219 4.12 17.58 -3.92
CA ASP A 219 3.26 17.16 -5.03
C ASP A 219 3.08 15.64 -5.15
N GLU A 220 3.75 14.86 -4.29
CA GLU A 220 3.74 13.40 -4.26
C GLU A 220 2.95 12.82 -3.06
N ILE A 221 2.08 13.62 -2.45
CA ILE A 221 1.13 13.17 -1.42
C ILE A 221 -0.22 12.88 -2.07
N TYR A 222 -0.79 11.71 -1.77
CA TYR A 222 -2.09 11.25 -2.24
C TYR A 222 -2.97 10.88 -1.05
N THR A 223 -4.26 11.22 -1.12
CA THR A 223 -5.24 10.81 -0.11
C THR A 223 -6.35 9.96 -0.72
N MET A 224 -6.70 8.86 -0.05
CA MET A 224 -7.78 7.99 -0.48
C MET A 224 -9.13 8.64 -0.18
N GLU A 225 -10.04 8.64 -1.16
CA GLU A 225 -11.36 9.22 -0.96
C GLU A 225 -12.25 8.33 -0.08
N ASN A 226 -13.06 8.97 0.78
CA ASN A 226 -14.10 8.29 1.55
C ASN A 226 -15.04 7.46 0.67
N GLU A 227 -15.34 7.92 -0.55
CA GLU A 227 -16.19 7.18 -1.48
C GLU A 227 -15.60 5.81 -1.86
N VAL A 228 -14.28 5.68 -1.95
CA VAL A 228 -13.64 4.37 -2.22
C VAL A 228 -13.91 3.41 -1.07
N PHE A 229 -13.74 3.87 0.17
CA PHE A 229 -14.00 3.06 1.36
C PHE A 229 -15.47 2.68 1.54
N HIS A 230 -16.40 3.55 1.13
CA HIS A 230 -17.84 3.26 1.19
C HIS A 230 -18.30 2.28 0.11
N ASN A 231 -17.65 2.28 -1.06
CA ASN A 231 -18.12 1.52 -2.21
C ASN A 231 -17.35 0.24 -2.51
N ILE A 232 -16.20 0.03 -1.88
CA ILE A 232 -15.38 -1.17 -2.06
C ILE A 232 -15.24 -1.92 -0.74
N SER A 233 -15.39 -3.23 -0.79
CA SER A 233 -15.14 -4.15 0.31
C SER A 233 -14.13 -5.21 -0.11
N CYS A 234 -13.35 -5.71 0.84
CA CYS A 234 -12.46 -6.84 0.67
C CYS A 234 -12.72 -7.88 1.77
N ASP A 235 -12.91 -9.14 1.41
CA ASP A 235 -13.07 -10.25 2.37
C ASP A 235 -11.75 -11.04 2.58
N GLY A 236 -10.63 -10.51 2.08
CA GLY A 236 -9.34 -11.20 2.07
C GLY A 236 -9.16 -12.16 0.90
N VAL A 237 -10.20 -12.51 0.14
CA VAL A 237 -10.14 -13.38 -1.05
C VAL A 237 -10.54 -12.63 -2.31
N ASN A 238 -11.50 -11.73 -2.23
CA ASN A 238 -12.02 -10.93 -3.33
C ASN A 238 -12.28 -9.49 -2.87
N TYR A 239 -12.09 -8.57 -3.80
CA TYR A 239 -12.68 -7.24 -3.74
C TYR A 239 -14.06 -7.27 -4.40
N THR A 240 -15.03 -6.60 -3.77
CA THR A 240 -16.40 -6.48 -4.25
C THR A 240 -16.88 -5.03 -4.18
N ARG A 241 -17.83 -4.68 -5.04
CA ARG A 241 -18.58 -3.42 -4.91
C ARG A 241 -19.63 -3.58 -3.82
N VAL A 242 -19.75 -2.60 -2.94
CA VAL A 242 -20.73 -2.62 -1.84
C VAL A 242 -22.17 -2.45 -2.37
N ALA A 243 -22.36 -1.64 -3.42
CA ALA A 243 -23.69 -1.30 -3.92
C ALA A 243 -24.49 -2.52 -4.43
N ASP A 244 -23.83 -3.50 -5.04
CA ASP A 244 -24.47 -4.63 -5.72
C ASP A 244 -23.80 -5.99 -5.43
N ASN A 245 -22.79 -6.03 -4.55
CA ASN A 245 -21.95 -7.20 -4.26
C ASN A 245 -21.25 -7.79 -5.49
N SER A 246 -21.12 -7.03 -6.59
CA SER A 246 -20.43 -7.50 -7.78
C SER A 246 -18.94 -7.69 -7.52
N HIS A 247 -18.37 -8.74 -8.13
CA HIS A 247 -16.95 -9.05 -8.03
C HIS A 247 -16.12 -8.02 -8.83
N LEU A 248 -15.11 -7.44 -8.19
CA LEU A 248 -14.16 -6.52 -8.83
C LEU A 248 -12.88 -7.23 -9.27
N ALA A 249 -12.24 -7.93 -8.33
CA ALA A 249 -10.97 -8.62 -8.56
C ALA A 249 -10.69 -9.61 -7.43
N PRO A 250 -9.96 -10.70 -7.68
CA PRO A 250 -9.42 -11.54 -6.61
C PRO A 250 -8.29 -10.82 -5.87
N VAL A 251 -8.14 -11.12 -4.59
CA VAL A 251 -6.98 -10.70 -3.79
C VAL A 251 -5.76 -11.49 -4.25
N THR A 252 -4.76 -10.78 -4.77
CA THR A 252 -3.47 -11.36 -5.17
C THR A 252 -2.39 -11.20 -4.10
N ASN A 253 -2.63 -10.34 -3.11
CA ASN A 253 -1.73 -10.04 -2.02
C ASN A 253 -2.52 -9.80 -0.74
N LEU A 254 -2.49 -10.77 0.18
CA LEU A 254 -3.27 -10.71 1.42
C LEU A 254 -2.83 -9.55 2.32
N ALA A 255 -1.52 -9.30 2.42
CA ALA A 255 -0.97 -8.25 3.28
C ALA A 255 -1.42 -6.85 2.81
N LEU A 256 -1.35 -6.58 1.51
CA LEU A 256 -1.76 -5.29 0.95
C LEU A 256 -3.28 -5.12 0.88
N ALA A 257 -4.03 -6.21 0.73
CA ALA A 257 -5.47 -6.19 0.93
C ALA A 257 -5.85 -5.85 2.37
N ALA A 258 -5.06 -6.31 3.36
CA ALA A 258 -5.31 -5.96 4.75
C ALA A 258 -4.98 -4.49 5.00
N VAL A 259 -3.92 -3.95 4.40
CA VAL A 259 -3.62 -2.50 4.42
C VAL A 259 -4.80 -1.67 3.91
N PHE A 260 -5.49 -2.11 2.85
CA PHE A 260 -6.69 -1.44 2.35
C PHE A 260 -7.81 -1.34 3.41
N GLU A 261 -8.21 -2.47 3.99
CA GLU A 261 -9.27 -2.49 5.01
C GLU A 261 -8.83 -1.82 6.32
N ILE A 262 -7.55 -1.85 6.68
CA ILE A 262 -7.01 -1.07 7.81
C ILE A 262 -7.17 0.43 7.54
N GLY A 263 -6.86 0.90 6.32
CA GLY A 263 -7.10 2.31 5.94
C GLY A 263 -8.57 2.71 6.07
N LYS A 264 -9.49 1.81 5.70
CA LYS A 264 -10.93 1.99 5.90
C LYS A 264 -11.31 2.05 7.39
N LEU A 265 -10.68 1.24 8.24
CA LEU A 265 -10.88 1.30 9.70
C LEU A 265 -10.35 2.60 10.29
N ILE A 266 -9.18 3.09 9.85
CA ILE A 266 -8.63 4.39 10.25
C ILE A 266 -9.62 5.50 9.90
N ASN A 267 -10.12 5.50 8.66
CA ASN A 267 -11.07 6.49 8.19
C ASN A 267 -12.38 6.50 9.00
N LYS A 268 -12.93 5.33 9.32
CA LYS A 268 -14.14 5.20 10.15
C LYS A 268 -13.96 5.73 11.58
N ASN A 269 -12.73 5.76 12.09
CA ASN A 269 -12.42 6.25 13.43
C ASN A 269 -12.47 7.79 13.54
N GLU A 270 -12.70 8.54 12.47
CA GLU A 270 -12.76 10.02 12.48
C GLU A 270 -13.64 10.55 13.62
N TYR A 271 -14.78 9.90 13.86
CA TYR A 271 -15.75 10.30 14.87
C TYR A 271 -15.38 9.92 16.31
N GLN A 272 -14.35 9.10 16.49
CA GLN A 272 -13.91 8.61 17.80
C GLN A 272 -12.58 9.25 18.23
N ARG A 273 -11.62 9.36 17.30
CA ARG A 273 -10.31 9.97 17.54
C ARG A 273 -9.57 10.33 16.26
N LYS A 274 -8.76 11.38 16.33
CA LYS A 274 -7.81 11.72 15.27
C LYS A 274 -6.63 10.75 15.27
N ILE A 275 -6.40 10.14 14.11
CA ILE A 275 -5.28 9.26 13.81
C ILE A 275 -4.29 10.08 12.99
N ARG A 276 -3.01 10.03 13.39
CA ARG A 276 -1.95 10.79 12.72
C ARG A 276 -0.88 9.91 12.10
N PHE A 277 -0.32 10.36 10.99
CA PHE A 277 0.91 9.85 10.40
C PHE A 277 1.87 11.00 10.19
N LYS A 278 3.03 10.98 10.86
CA LYS A 278 4.10 11.97 10.72
C LYS A 278 3.60 13.42 10.86
N GLY A 279 2.66 13.67 11.78
CA GLY A 279 2.11 15.02 12.00
C GLY A 279 0.83 15.32 11.27
N ILE A 280 0.42 14.47 10.34
CA ILE A 280 -0.72 14.67 9.45
C ILE A 280 -1.92 13.94 10.01
N ASP A 281 -3.04 14.62 10.22
CA ASP A 281 -4.32 13.98 10.50
C ASP A 281 -4.80 13.23 9.24
N VAL A 282 -5.04 11.93 9.37
CA VAL A 282 -5.36 11.05 8.22
C VAL A 282 -6.80 10.57 8.16
N ASN A 283 -7.60 10.89 9.17
CA ASN A 283 -9.02 10.57 9.26
C ASN A 283 -9.83 11.77 9.72
#